data_AF-K9G4Y4-F1
#
_entry.id   AF-K9G4Y4-F1
#
_cell.length_a   1.000
_cell.length_b   1.000
_cell.length_c   1.000
_cell.angle_alpha   90.00
_cell.angle_beta   90.00
_cell.angle_gamma   90.00
#
_symmetry.space_group_name_H-M   'P 1'
#
loop_
_entity.id
_entity.type
_entity.pdbx_description
1 polymer ?
#
loop_
_entity_poly.entity_id
_entity_poly.type
_entity_poly.pdbx_seq_one_letter_code
_entity_poly.pdbx_strand_id
1 'polypeptide(L)'
;MAGVRQNTSIPIPAIIRYDETDKNIIGHEFSLLEKAPGKSIDQIYHTLSVEVRTKMVHQMTDYLIELHAHPWDGYVGGLTPTNGEVTPGPPIDENFGQLPDLEKYWAGSESLESLNPIPSQGFAGFVAFTVGCLDHYIYLCILLASFVQSMFLLTNAFGSALAEALTPAAFDPAIMWMFAGLACASFLCGFIFYALFRHLNAKEDDMNALDVAK
;
A
#
# COMPACT_ATOMS: atom_id res chain seq x y z
N MET A 1 22.57 3.35 -2.07
CA MET A 1 23.31 3.26 -3.36
C MET A 1 24.83 3.42 -3.22
N ALA A 2 25.34 4.40 -2.45
CA ALA A 2 26.79 4.60 -2.29
C ALA A 2 27.53 3.35 -1.78
N GLY A 3 27.02 2.68 -0.73
CA GLY A 3 27.63 1.47 -0.19
C GLY A 3 27.68 0.30 -1.18
N VAL A 4 26.63 0.11 -1.99
CA VAL A 4 26.62 -0.93 -3.03
C VAL A 4 27.68 -0.67 -4.09
N ARG A 5 27.82 0.58 -4.56
CA ARG A 5 28.84 0.94 -5.56
C ARG A 5 30.27 0.82 -5.04
N GLN A 6 30.50 1.04 -3.74
CA GLN A 6 31.82 0.91 -3.13
C GLN A 6 32.24 -0.55 -2.94
N ASN A 7 31.27 -1.44 -2.71
CA ASN A 7 31.52 -2.83 -2.36
C ASN A 7 31.26 -3.83 -3.49
N THR A 8 30.69 -3.40 -4.62
CA THR A 8 30.33 -4.28 -5.75
C THR A 8 30.80 -3.71 -7.10
N SER A 9 30.89 -4.58 -8.09
CA SER A 9 31.18 -4.28 -9.49
C SER A 9 29.94 -3.85 -10.29
N ILE A 10 28.78 -3.82 -9.65
CA ILE A 10 27.48 -3.55 -10.29
C ILE A 10 27.47 -2.09 -10.80
N PRO A 11 27.11 -1.87 -12.08
CA PRO A 11 27.11 -0.54 -12.69
C PRO A 11 25.92 0.29 -12.19
N ILE A 12 26.09 0.96 -11.05
CA ILE A 12 25.07 1.81 -10.43
C ILE A 12 25.45 3.30 -10.61
N PRO A 13 24.52 4.19 -11.03
CA PRO A 13 24.75 5.63 -11.12
C PRO A 13 25.34 6.25 -9.84
N ALA A 14 26.28 7.19 -9.97
CA ALA A 14 26.81 7.89 -8.79
C ALA A 14 25.79 8.88 -8.27
N ILE A 15 25.76 9.06 -6.96
CA ILE A 15 25.07 10.19 -6.35
C ILE A 15 25.94 11.43 -6.56
N ILE A 16 25.43 12.42 -7.28
CA ILE A 16 26.09 13.70 -7.54
C ILE A 16 25.83 14.66 -6.38
N ARG A 17 24.58 14.70 -5.91
CA ARG A 17 24.13 15.55 -4.81
C ARG A 17 22.87 14.96 -4.20
N TYR A 18 22.68 15.16 -2.91
CA TYR A 18 21.40 14.91 -2.26
C TYR A 18 21.19 15.95 -1.16
N ASP A 19 19.94 16.12 -0.76
CA ASP A 19 19.54 16.89 0.41
C ASP A 19 18.37 16.15 1.05
N GLU A 20 18.55 15.77 2.31
CA GLU A 20 17.58 15.05 3.13
C GLU A 20 16.69 15.99 3.96
N THR A 21 16.77 17.30 3.68
CA THR A 21 16.00 18.31 4.41
C THR A 21 15.11 19.10 3.47
N ASP A 22 13.98 19.58 3.98
CA ASP A 22 13.12 20.53 3.25
C ASP A 22 13.68 21.96 3.25
N LYS A 23 14.87 22.18 3.83
CA LYS A 23 15.52 23.51 3.95
C LYS A 23 16.36 23.84 2.71
N ASN A 24 15.88 23.47 1.54
CA ASN A 24 16.56 23.68 0.28
C ASN A 24 15.66 24.44 -0.71
N ILE A 25 16.20 24.79 -1.88
CA ILE A 25 15.52 25.63 -2.87
C ILE A 25 14.26 25.00 -3.50
N ILE A 26 14.13 23.67 -3.44
CA ILE A 26 12.97 22.96 -3.96
C ILE A 26 11.93 22.68 -2.86
N GLY A 27 12.29 22.90 -1.58
CA GLY A 27 11.41 22.70 -0.43
C GLY A 27 11.09 21.23 -0.12
N HIS A 28 11.85 20.29 -0.67
CA HIS A 28 11.63 18.85 -0.58
C HIS A 28 12.94 18.08 -0.56
N GLU A 29 12.96 16.89 0.05
CA GLU A 29 14.05 15.94 -0.07
C GLU A 29 14.34 15.57 -1.53
N PHE A 30 15.62 15.45 -1.90
CA PHE A 30 15.99 14.99 -3.24
C PHE A 30 17.32 14.24 -3.28
N SER A 31 17.47 13.44 -4.33
CA SER A 31 18.75 12.91 -4.78
C SER A 31 18.94 13.17 -6.28
N LEU A 32 20.15 13.57 -6.64
CA LEU A 32 20.60 13.78 -8.00
C LEU A 32 21.65 12.74 -8.33
N LEU A 33 21.41 11.97 -9.39
CA LEU A 33 22.27 10.87 -9.80
C LEU A 33 22.83 11.10 -11.21
N GLU A 34 23.95 10.45 -11.52
CA GLU A 34 24.46 10.35 -12.88
C GLU A 34 23.41 9.71 -13.81
N LYS A 35 23.33 10.20 -15.05
CA LYS A 35 22.48 9.55 -16.05
C LYS A 35 23.19 8.32 -16.62
N ALA A 36 22.68 7.12 -16.33
CA ALA A 36 23.15 5.91 -16.99
C ALA A 36 22.82 5.97 -18.51
N PRO A 37 23.81 5.80 -19.40
CA PRO A 37 23.54 5.74 -20.83
C PRO A 37 22.89 4.39 -21.17
N GLY A 38 21.76 4.42 -21.89
CA GLY A 38 21.09 3.20 -22.33
C GLY A 38 19.64 3.42 -22.71
N LYS A 39 18.99 2.33 -23.11
CA LYS A 39 17.54 2.22 -23.24
C LYS A 39 17.05 1.22 -22.20
N SER A 40 15.87 1.49 -21.65
CA SER A 40 15.27 0.55 -20.70
C SER A 40 14.92 -0.76 -21.42
N ILE A 41 15.08 -1.88 -20.72
CA ILE A 41 14.91 -3.21 -21.32
C ILE A 41 13.47 -3.41 -21.79
N ASP A 42 12.46 -2.95 -21.03
CA ASP A 42 11.05 -3.04 -21.40
C ASP A 42 10.76 -2.49 -22.80
N GLN A 43 11.41 -1.39 -23.17
CA GLN A 43 11.21 -0.72 -24.46
C GLN A 43 11.72 -1.53 -25.66
N ILE A 44 12.76 -2.33 -25.46
CA ILE A 44 13.43 -3.07 -26.53
C ILE A 44 13.24 -4.59 -26.40
N TYR A 45 12.63 -5.09 -25.33
CA TYR A 45 12.60 -6.51 -24.97
C TYR A 45 12.10 -7.39 -26.12
N HIS A 46 11.01 -6.96 -26.78
CA HIS A 46 10.40 -7.66 -27.91
C HIS A 46 11.31 -7.75 -29.14
N THR A 47 12.27 -6.82 -29.30
CA THR A 47 13.23 -6.81 -30.40
C THR A 47 14.45 -7.69 -30.15
N LEU A 48 14.69 -8.11 -28.90
CA LEU A 48 15.87 -8.89 -28.52
C LEU A 48 15.72 -10.37 -28.89
N SER A 49 16.80 -10.96 -29.39
CA SER A 49 16.87 -12.41 -29.61
C SER A 49 16.92 -13.19 -28.30
N VAL A 50 16.62 -14.48 -28.35
CA VAL A 50 16.62 -15.36 -27.17
C VAL A 50 18.01 -15.40 -26.53
N GLU A 51 19.07 -15.45 -27.34
CA GLU A 51 20.45 -15.52 -26.86
C GLU A 51 20.84 -14.27 -26.06
N VAL A 52 20.40 -13.09 -26.51
CA VAL A 52 20.65 -11.83 -25.79
C VAL A 52 19.87 -11.81 -24.48
N ARG A 53 18.60 -12.22 -24.49
CA ARG A 53 17.78 -12.32 -23.27
C ARG A 53 18.40 -13.28 -22.26
N THR A 54 18.90 -14.44 -22.69
CA THR A 54 19.61 -15.39 -21.82
C THR A 54 20.85 -14.77 -21.20
N LYS A 55 21.67 -14.05 -21.97
CA LYS A 55 22.84 -13.34 -21.42
C LYS A 55 22.46 -12.28 -20.38
N MET A 56 21.37 -11.55 -20.61
CA MET A 56 20.86 -10.58 -19.63
C MET A 56 20.45 -11.26 -18.32
N VAL A 57 19.74 -12.39 -18.39
CA VAL A 57 19.36 -13.16 -17.20
C VAL A 57 20.59 -13.68 -16.45
N HIS A 58 21.62 -14.17 -17.16
CA HIS A 58 22.88 -14.55 -16.52
C HIS A 58 23.54 -13.37 -15.82
N GLN A 59 23.64 -12.21 -16.49
CA GLN A 59 24.21 -11.01 -15.88
C GLN A 59 23.44 -10.55 -14.63
N MET A 60 22.10 -10.58 -14.66
CA MET A 60 21.29 -10.28 -13.48
C MET A 60 21.53 -11.29 -12.35
N THR A 61 21.65 -12.58 -12.70
CA THR A 61 22.00 -13.63 -11.74
C THR A 61 23.37 -13.36 -11.10
N ASP A 62 24.38 -12.97 -11.90
CA ASP A 62 25.71 -12.64 -11.39
C ASP A 62 25.67 -11.45 -10.42
N TYR A 63 24.89 -10.41 -10.73
CA TYR A 63 24.69 -9.28 -9.82
C TYR A 63 23.98 -9.67 -8.52
N LEU A 64 22.98 -10.55 -8.59
CA LEU A 64 22.32 -11.07 -7.39
C LEU A 64 23.29 -11.89 -6.54
N ILE A 65 24.12 -12.74 -7.16
CA ILE A 65 25.15 -13.52 -6.45
C ILE A 65 26.14 -12.58 -5.75
N GLU A 66 26.61 -11.54 -6.44
CA GLU A 66 27.52 -10.55 -5.86
C GLU A 66 26.89 -9.82 -4.67
N LEU A 67 25.65 -9.34 -4.80
CA LEU A 67 24.93 -8.71 -3.68
C LEU A 67 24.78 -9.66 -2.49
N HIS A 68 24.43 -10.93 -2.74
CA HIS A 68 24.29 -11.94 -1.69
C HIS A 68 25.62 -12.32 -1.02
N ALA A 69 26.76 -12.08 -1.68
CA ALA A 69 28.08 -12.28 -1.08
C ALA A 69 28.45 -11.21 -0.04
N HIS A 70 27.67 -10.13 0.06
CA HIS A 70 27.82 -9.06 1.06
C HIS A 70 26.65 -9.02 2.06
N PRO A 71 26.49 -10.05 2.91
CA PRO A 71 25.39 -10.08 3.88
C PRO A 71 25.57 -8.99 4.95
N TRP A 72 24.45 -8.51 5.49
CA TRP A 72 24.43 -7.74 6.73
C TRP A 72 24.22 -8.72 7.89
N ASP A 73 25.23 -8.84 8.77
CA ASP A 73 25.24 -9.82 9.85
C ASP A 73 24.04 -9.65 10.78
N GLY A 74 23.09 -10.60 10.71
CA GLY A 74 21.94 -10.66 11.62
C GLY A 74 21.10 -9.39 11.64
N TYR A 75 20.99 -8.69 10.50
CA TYR A 75 20.33 -7.40 10.44
C TYR A 75 19.33 -7.30 9.29
N VAL A 76 18.12 -6.85 9.59
CA VAL A 76 17.10 -6.51 8.58
C VAL A 76 16.61 -5.09 8.86
N GLY A 77 16.85 -4.20 7.91
CA GLY A 77 16.53 -2.78 8.03
C GLY A 77 16.97 -2.01 6.79
N GLY A 78 16.83 -0.70 6.85
CA GLY A 78 17.33 0.23 5.86
C GLY A 78 18.73 0.71 6.20
N LEU A 79 19.17 1.73 5.47
CA LEU A 79 20.41 2.45 5.72
C LEU A 79 20.09 3.91 5.92
N THR A 80 20.64 4.49 6.99
CA THR A 80 20.52 5.91 7.27
C THR A 80 21.91 6.53 7.22
N PRO A 81 22.10 7.62 6.44
CA PRO A 81 23.33 8.39 6.53
C PRO A 81 23.36 9.14 7.87
N THR A 82 24.36 8.86 8.70
CA THR A 82 24.59 9.58 9.96
C THR A 82 25.97 10.21 9.89
N ASN A 83 26.05 11.55 9.91
CA ASN A 83 27.32 12.30 9.82
C ASN A 83 28.19 11.92 8.60
N GLY A 84 27.57 11.55 7.48
CA GLY A 84 28.28 11.14 6.26
C GLY A 84 28.74 9.68 6.24
N GLU A 85 28.51 8.93 7.31
CA GLU A 85 28.73 7.49 7.38
C GLU A 85 27.41 6.74 7.18
N VAL A 86 27.45 5.61 6.48
CA VAL A 86 26.27 4.79 6.22
C VAL A 86 26.07 3.86 7.41
N THR A 87 25.02 4.09 8.18
CA THR A 87 24.69 3.31 9.38
C THR A 87 23.40 2.50 9.20
N PRO A 88 23.22 1.38 9.91
CA PRO A 88 21.96 0.63 9.90
C PRO A 88 20.78 1.50 10.40
N GLY A 89 19.64 1.45 9.69
CA GLY A 89 18.43 2.22 10.00
C GLY A 89 17.13 1.42 9.89
N PRO A 90 15.97 1.99 10.22
CA PRO A 90 14.70 1.28 10.15
C PRO A 90 14.42 0.75 8.73
N PRO A 91 13.69 -0.37 8.58
CA PRO A 91 13.28 -0.81 7.25
C PRO A 91 12.40 0.24 6.58
N ILE A 92 12.51 0.31 5.26
CA ILE A 92 11.68 1.16 4.41
C ILE A 92 11.04 0.24 3.37
N ASP A 93 9.72 0.32 3.23
CA ASP A 93 8.94 -0.46 2.28
C ASP A 93 7.90 0.46 1.64
N GLU A 94 7.63 0.28 0.35
CA GLU A 94 6.66 1.07 -0.39
C GLU A 94 5.22 0.83 0.07
N ASN A 95 4.96 -0.30 0.72
CA ASN A 95 3.65 -0.67 1.25
C ASN A 95 3.41 -0.16 2.67
N PHE A 96 4.40 0.47 3.30
CA PHE A 96 4.23 1.09 4.60
C PHE A 96 3.42 2.38 4.50
N GLY A 97 2.62 2.66 5.53
CA GLY A 97 1.86 3.90 5.64
C GLY A 97 2.81 5.10 5.53
N GLN A 98 2.43 6.08 4.72
CA GLN A 98 3.23 7.29 4.49
C GLN A 98 2.72 8.42 5.38
N LEU A 99 3.59 9.37 5.73
CA LEU A 99 3.22 10.53 6.57
C LEU A 99 1.99 11.31 6.04
N PRO A 100 1.85 11.60 4.73
CA PRO A 100 0.68 12.31 4.22
C PRO A 100 -0.64 11.55 4.42
N ASP A 101 -0.60 10.22 4.34
CA ASP A 101 -1.80 9.38 4.56
C ASP A 101 -2.16 9.33 6.05
N LEU A 102 -1.16 9.30 6.92
CA LEU A 102 -1.36 9.34 8.37
C LEU A 102 -2.07 10.62 8.82
N GLU A 103 -1.64 11.78 8.31
CA GLU A 103 -2.29 13.06 8.56
C GLU A 103 -3.72 13.09 8.02
N LYS A 104 -3.91 12.59 6.79
CA LYS A 104 -5.20 12.64 6.10
C LYS A 104 -6.25 11.77 6.77
N TYR A 105 -5.90 10.53 7.12
CA TYR A 105 -6.88 9.55 7.54
C TYR A 105 -6.94 9.42 9.05
N TRP A 106 -5.80 9.43 9.75
CA TRP A 106 -5.76 9.11 11.18
C TRP A 106 -5.65 10.34 12.09
N ALA A 107 -5.52 11.56 11.55
CA ALA A 107 -5.67 12.81 12.31
C ALA A 107 -4.94 12.86 13.68
N GLY A 108 -3.78 12.19 13.76
CA GLY A 108 -2.95 12.10 14.98
C GLY A 108 -3.36 11.04 16.00
N SER A 109 -4.34 10.17 15.72
CA SER A 109 -4.66 9.04 16.60
C SER A 109 -3.61 7.93 16.55
N GLU A 110 -2.85 7.86 15.46
CA GLU A 110 -1.83 6.86 15.19
C GLU A 110 -0.51 7.53 14.79
N SER A 111 0.61 6.81 14.93
CA SER A 111 1.93 7.25 14.48
C SER A 111 2.46 6.36 13.34
N LEU A 112 3.54 6.78 12.69
CA LEU A 112 4.17 5.98 11.64
C LEU A 112 4.67 4.63 12.19
N GLU A 113 5.17 4.65 13.42
CA GLU A 113 5.69 3.49 14.15
C GLU A 113 4.60 2.59 14.71
N SER A 114 3.36 3.09 14.89
CA SER A 114 2.24 2.24 15.32
C SER A 114 1.64 1.46 14.15
N LEU A 115 1.68 2.03 12.94
CA LEU A 115 1.15 1.37 11.74
C LEU A 115 2.18 0.50 11.03
N ASN A 116 3.46 0.86 11.12
CA ASN A 116 4.52 0.22 10.36
C ASN A 116 5.54 -0.46 11.28
N PRO A 117 6.08 -1.63 10.88
CA PRO A 117 7.13 -2.31 11.64
C PRO A 117 8.48 -1.63 11.40
N ILE A 118 8.66 -0.41 11.93
CA ILE A 118 9.84 0.46 11.68
C ILE A 118 10.61 0.82 12.96
N PRO A 119 11.07 -0.17 13.76
CA PRO A 119 11.92 0.14 14.91
C PRO A 119 13.19 0.88 14.45
N SER A 120 13.54 1.96 15.15
CA SER A 120 14.66 2.84 14.78
C SER A 120 16.00 2.11 14.55
N GLN A 121 16.21 1.03 15.30
CA GLN A 121 17.40 0.19 15.26
C GLN A 121 17.31 -0.95 14.25
N GLY A 122 16.24 -1.08 13.46
CA GLY A 122 15.98 -2.24 12.61
C GLY A 122 15.70 -3.52 13.39
N PHE A 123 15.84 -4.66 12.72
CA PHE A 123 15.57 -5.99 13.27
C PHE A 123 16.83 -6.84 13.33
N ALA A 124 16.94 -7.68 14.37
CA ALA A 124 18.04 -8.63 14.57
C ALA A 124 18.04 -9.83 13.59
N GLY A 125 17.29 -9.75 12.50
CA GLY A 125 17.20 -10.79 11.48
C GLY A 125 15.79 -10.94 10.91
N PHE A 126 15.68 -11.79 9.89
CA PHE A 126 14.44 -11.99 9.13
C PHE A 126 13.27 -12.51 9.97
N VAL A 127 13.55 -13.37 10.96
CA VAL A 127 12.52 -13.89 11.88
C VAL A 127 11.94 -12.76 12.72
N ALA A 128 12.79 -11.91 13.30
CA ALA A 128 12.34 -10.77 14.10
C ALA A 128 11.54 -9.78 13.24
N PHE A 129 11.98 -9.53 12.00
CA PHE A 129 11.25 -8.70 11.04
C PHE A 129 9.86 -9.27 10.72
N THR A 130 9.78 -10.57 10.44
CA THR A 130 8.49 -11.23 10.13
C THR A 130 7.54 -11.18 11.32
N VAL A 131 8.04 -11.43 12.54
CA VAL A 131 7.25 -11.31 13.77
C VAL A 131 6.76 -9.87 13.94
N GLY A 132 7.62 -8.87 13.76
CA GLY A 132 7.24 -7.47 13.83
C GLY A 132 6.15 -7.10 12.82
N CYS A 133 6.25 -7.58 11.58
CA CYS A 133 5.20 -7.39 10.56
C CYS A 133 3.88 -8.04 10.99
N LEU A 134 3.91 -9.28 11.49
CA LEU A 134 2.72 -9.99 11.94
C LEU A 134 2.02 -9.26 13.10
N ASP A 135 2.77 -8.75 14.07
CA ASP A 135 2.22 -8.00 15.19
C ASP A 135 1.44 -6.76 14.73
N HIS A 136 2.01 -6.00 13.77
CA HIS A 136 1.36 -4.81 13.22
C HIS A 136 0.13 -5.17 12.37
N TYR A 137 0.20 -6.23 11.56
CA TYR A 137 -0.95 -6.71 10.79
C TYR A 137 -2.11 -7.19 11.70
N ILE A 138 -1.80 -7.89 12.78
CA ILE A 138 -2.81 -8.30 13.77
C ILE A 138 -3.46 -7.08 14.40
N TYR A 139 -2.65 -6.09 14.80
CA TYR A 139 -3.13 -4.83 15.35
C TYR A 139 -4.10 -4.10 14.39
N LEU A 140 -3.71 -3.92 13.13
CA LEU A 140 -4.52 -3.31 12.08
C LEU A 140 -5.85 -4.06 11.86
N CYS A 141 -5.80 -5.40 11.84
CA CYS A 141 -6.99 -6.24 11.72
C CYS A 141 -7.96 -6.01 12.89
N ILE A 142 -7.46 -5.94 14.12
CA ILE A 142 -8.28 -5.70 15.32
C ILE A 142 -8.91 -4.31 15.28
N LEU A 143 -8.15 -3.30 14.85
CA LEU A 143 -8.64 -1.93 14.68
C LEU A 143 -9.86 -1.91 13.74
N LEU A 144 -9.73 -2.53 12.56
CA LEU A 144 -10.80 -2.61 11.56
C LEU A 144 -11.98 -3.49 12.01
N ALA A 145 -11.75 -4.52 12.82
CA ALA A 145 -12.81 -5.41 13.30
C ALA A 145 -13.86 -4.66 14.14
N SER A 146 -13.42 -3.69 14.96
CA SER A 146 -14.34 -2.87 15.76
C SER A 146 -15.26 -2.02 14.89
N PHE A 147 -14.74 -1.46 13.80
CA PHE A 147 -15.50 -0.70 12.82
C PHE A 147 -16.52 -1.58 12.10
N VAL A 148 -16.10 -2.74 11.58
CA VAL A 148 -17.00 -3.69 10.90
C VAL A 148 -18.13 -4.14 11.83
N GLN A 149 -17.82 -4.46 13.09
CA GLN A 149 -18.82 -4.85 14.07
C GLN A 149 -19.82 -3.72 14.36
N SER A 150 -19.36 -2.47 14.42
CA SER A 150 -20.25 -1.32 14.62
C SER A 150 -21.24 -1.14 13.46
N MET A 151 -20.79 -1.32 12.20
CA MET A 151 -21.67 -1.25 11.02
C MET A 151 -22.70 -2.38 11.00
N PHE A 152 -22.29 -3.59 11.42
CA PHE A 152 -23.20 -4.73 11.56
C PHE A 152 -24.29 -4.45 12.60
N LEU A 153 -23.92 -3.99 13.79
CA LEU A 153 -24.87 -3.63 14.85
C LEU A 153 -25.80 -2.49 14.43
N LEU A 154 -25.28 -1.49 13.71
CA LEU A 154 -26.08 -0.38 13.18
C LEU A 154 -27.17 -0.88 12.21
N THR A 155 -26.80 -1.77 11.28
CA THR A 155 -27.76 -2.35 10.32
C THR A 155 -28.83 -3.16 11.05
N ASN A 156 -28.44 -3.95 12.05
CA ASN A 156 -29.38 -4.70 12.89
C ASN A 156 -30.30 -3.78 13.71
N ALA A 157 -29.79 -2.65 14.20
CA ALA A 157 -30.59 -1.67 14.93
C ALA A 157 -31.69 -1.08 14.05
N PHE A 158 -31.38 -0.70 12.81
CA PHE A 158 -32.39 -0.23 11.86
C PHE A 158 -33.40 -1.33 11.49
N GLY A 159 -32.94 -2.55 11.24
CA GLY A 159 -33.83 -3.69 10.98
C GLY A 159 -34.80 -3.95 12.14
N SER A 160 -34.29 -3.89 13.38
CA SER A 160 -35.09 -4.08 14.59
C SER A 160 -36.09 -2.94 14.81
N ALA A 161 -35.68 -1.69 14.56
CA ALA A 161 -36.57 -0.53 14.65
C ALA A 161 -37.71 -0.58 13.62
N LEU A 162 -37.41 -0.99 12.38
CA LEU A 162 -38.42 -1.20 11.35
C LEU A 162 -39.37 -2.34 11.72
N ALA A 163 -38.84 -3.46 12.23
CA ALA A 163 -39.66 -4.58 12.69
C ALA A 163 -40.66 -4.12 13.76
N GLU A 164 -40.18 -3.40 14.79
CA GLU A 164 -41.04 -2.88 15.86
C GLU A 164 -42.10 -1.90 15.32
N ALA A 165 -41.73 -1.01 14.39
CA ALA A 165 -42.66 -0.06 13.77
C ALA A 165 -43.74 -0.76 12.93
N LEU A 166 -43.43 -1.92 12.36
CA LEU A 166 -44.34 -2.69 11.52
C LEU A 166 -45.15 -3.74 12.29
N THR A 167 -44.75 -4.09 13.51
CA THR A 167 -45.46 -5.03 14.41
C THR A 167 -46.97 -4.72 14.53
N PRO A 168 -47.42 -3.45 14.67
CA PRO A 168 -48.86 -3.16 14.78
C PRO A 168 -49.66 -3.49 13.52
N ALA A 169 -49.03 -3.61 12.34
CA ALA A 169 -49.68 -3.96 11.08
C ALA A 169 -49.70 -5.47 10.81
N ALA A 170 -49.16 -6.30 11.71
CA ALA A 170 -49.04 -7.75 11.55
C ALA A 170 -50.33 -8.51 11.91
N PHE A 171 -51.48 -8.07 11.39
CA PHE A 171 -52.78 -8.74 11.53
C PHE A 171 -53.51 -8.86 10.18
N ASP A 172 -54.46 -9.77 10.06
CA ASP A 172 -55.27 -9.97 8.85
C ASP A 172 -56.31 -8.85 8.70
N PRO A 173 -56.44 -8.13 7.56
CA PRO A 173 -55.72 -8.27 6.27
C PRO A 173 -54.54 -7.32 6.06
N ALA A 174 -54.18 -6.50 7.05
CA ALA A 174 -53.13 -5.49 6.96
C ALA A 174 -51.73 -6.07 6.64
N ILE A 175 -51.47 -7.32 7.06
CA ILE A 175 -50.19 -8.01 6.82
C ILE A 175 -49.84 -8.11 5.33
N MET A 176 -50.83 -8.27 4.45
CA MET A 176 -50.60 -8.34 3.00
C MET A 176 -50.08 -7.00 2.45
N TRP A 177 -50.66 -5.90 2.92
CA TRP A 177 -50.24 -4.55 2.51
C TRP A 177 -48.88 -4.15 3.09
N MET A 178 -48.54 -4.66 4.27
CA MET A 178 -47.20 -4.51 4.85
C MET A 178 -46.12 -5.09 3.92
N PHE A 179 -46.29 -6.34 3.49
CA PHE A 179 -45.35 -6.99 2.55
C PHE A 179 -45.35 -6.34 1.15
N ALA A 180 -46.51 -5.91 0.65
CA ALA A 180 -46.59 -5.18 -0.62
C ALA A 180 -45.82 -3.84 -0.56
N GLY A 181 -45.92 -3.11 0.56
CA GLY A 181 -45.16 -1.88 0.80
C GLY A 181 -43.66 -2.12 0.87
N LEU A 182 -43.22 -3.17 1.58
CA LEU A 182 -41.82 -3.60 1.64
C LEU A 182 -41.26 -3.96 0.26
N ALA A 183 -42.03 -4.65 -0.59
CA ALA A 183 -41.63 -4.97 -1.96
C ALA A 183 -41.43 -3.71 -2.81
N CYS A 184 -42.37 -2.76 -2.74
CA CYS A 184 -42.26 -1.49 -3.45
C CYS A 184 -41.08 -0.65 -2.96
N ALA A 185 -40.87 -0.58 -1.64
CA ALA A 185 -39.73 0.13 -1.05
C ALA A 185 -38.39 -0.48 -1.48
N SER A 186 -38.30 -1.81 -1.54
CA SER A 186 -37.10 -2.52 -1.98
C SER A 186 -36.79 -2.24 -3.45
N PHE A 187 -37.82 -2.19 -4.30
CA PHE A 187 -37.68 -1.82 -5.71
C PHE A 187 -37.18 -0.38 -5.86
N LEU A 188 -37.77 0.58 -5.13
CA LEU A 188 -37.33 1.98 -5.14
C LEU A 188 -35.90 2.16 -4.63
N CYS A 189 -35.50 1.43 -3.58
CA CYS A 189 -34.14 1.43 -3.06
C CYS A 189 -33.12 1.06 -4.16
N GLY A 190 -33.43 0.08 -5.00
CA GLY A 190 -32.60 -0.29 -6.15
C GLY A 190 -32.38 0.85 -7.15
N PHE A 191 -33.44 1.62 -7.48
CA PHE A 191 -33.30 2.81 -8.34
C PHE A 191 -32.47 3.91 -7.69
N ILE A 192 -32.67 4.14 -6.39
CA ILE A 192 -31.91 5.15 -5.64
C ILE A 192 -30.42 4.76 -5.61
N PHE A 193 -30.11 3.48 -5.35
CA PHE A 193 -28.74 2.99 -5.35
C PHE A 193 -28.07 3.21 -6.71
N TYR A 194 -28.73 2.82 -7.81
CA TYR A 194 -28.22 3.09 -9.15
C TYR A 194 -27.98 4.59 -9.40
N ALA A 195 -28.95 5.44 -9.03
CA ALA A 195 -28.84 6.88 -9.23
C ALA A 195 -27.66 7.52 -8.48
N LEU A 196 -27.40 7.07 -7.25
CA LEU A 196 -26.29 7.55 -6.42
C LEU A 196 -24.92 7.04 -6.91
N PHE A 197 -24.82 5.75 -7.23
CA PHE A 197 -23.54 5.08 -7.48
C PHE A 197 -23.15 5.00 -8.97
N ARG A 198 -24.03 5.32 -9.93
CA ARG A 198 -23.70 5.29 -11.37
C ARG A 198 -22.45 6.08 -11.77
N HIS A 199 -22.10 7.12 -11.00
CA HIS A 199 -20.92 7.93 -11.27
C HIS A 199 -19.60 7.21 -10.91
N LEU A 200 -19.63 6.29 -9.94
CA LEU A 200 -18.47 5.45 -9.61
C LEU A 200 -18.23 4.43 -10.71
N ASN A 201 -19.29 3.81 -11.24
CA ASN A 201 -19.16 2.88 -12.37
C ASN A 201 -18.54 3.57 -13.59
N ALA A 202 -18.96 4.80 -13.90
CA ALA A 202 -18.35 5.56 -15.00
C ALA A 202 -16.84 5.82 -14.78
N LYS A 203 -16.44 6.09 -13.54
CA LYS A 203 -15.03 6.28 -13.19
C LYS A 203 -14.22 4.99 -13.30
N GLU A 204 -14.81 3.86 -12.91
CA GLU A 204 -14.21 2.54 -13.06
C GLU A 204 -14.01 2.18 -14.54
N ASP A 205 -15.02 2.45 -15.39
CA ASP A 205 -14.92 2.27 -16.84
C ASP A 205 -13.78 3.11 -17.45
N ASP A 206 -13.65 4.38 -17.03
CA ASP A 206 -12.57 5.26 -17.47
C ASP A 206 -11.19 4.73 -17.05
N MET A 207 -11.05 4.23 -15.81
CA MET A 207 -9.79 3.66 -15.31
C MET A 207 -9.42 2.37 -16.03
N ASN A 208 -10.37 1.48 -16.26
CA ASN A 208 -10.17 0.24 -17.02
C ASN A 208 -9.74 0.53 -18.47
N ALA A 209 -10.27 1.59 -19.09
CA ALA A 209 -9.88 1.99 -20.43
C ALA A 209 -8.41 2.48 -20.52
N LEU A 210 -7.86 3.06 -19.45
CA LEU A 210 -6.46 3.50 -19.39
C LEU A 210 -5.47 2.33 -19.29
N ASP A 211 -5.83 1.24 -18.59
CA ASP A 211 -4.98 0.05 -18.47
C ASP A 211 -4.91 -0.76 -19.77
N VAL A 212 -5.99 -0.78 -20.56
CA VAL A 212 -6.03 -1.45 -21.87
C VAL A 212 -5.25 -0.65 -22.95
N ALA A 213 -5.06 0.65 -22.74
CA ALA A 213 -4.36 1.53 -23.68
C ALA A 213 -2.83 1.55 -23.50
N LYS A 214 -2.29 0.85 -22.49
CA LYS A 214 -0.84 0.62 -22.30
C LYS A 214 -0.38 -0.66 -22.98
#